data_AF-A0A444VP98-F1
#
_entry.id   AF-A0A444VP98-F1
#
_cell.length_a   1.000
_cell.length_b   1.000
_cell.length_c   1.000
_cell.angle_alpha   90.00
_cell.angle_beta   90.00
_cell.angle_gamma   90.00
#
_symmetry.space_group_name_H-M   'P 1'
#
loop_
_entity.id
_entity.type
_entity.pdbx_description
1 polymer ?
#
loop_
_entity_poly.entity_id
_entity_poly.type
_entity_poly.pdbx_seq_one_letter_code
_entity_poly.pdbx_strand_id
1 'polypeptide(L)'
;MSCDFFKSQDRPQGYPDYDFSLLEKVVYFDMETEEQLFIDDISTIETVKEYFQDKGNYFKDELRKFNGVKPNFSLTLISSMDTLVLRSYPQSGLKGRIEFDFTEKYDPNHPMKPRKVHRFYIKSELLDLLGM
;
A
#
# COMPACT_ATOMS: atom_id res chain seq x y z
N MET A 1 33.60 12.16 0.50
CA MET A 1 32.16 12.52 0.58
C MET A 1 31.74 12.98 -0.81
N SER A 2 31.03 12.15 -1.58
CA SER A 2 30.36 12.59 -2.80
C SER A 2 28.87 12.56 -2.52
N CYS A 3 28.31 13.76 -2.33
CA CYS A 3 26.88 13.98 -2.25
C CYS A 3 26.33 13.93 -3.68
N ASP A 4 25.99 12.73 -4.14
CA ASP A 4 25.20 12.56 -5.35
C ASP A 4 23.74 12.93 -5.05
N PHE A 5 23.51 14.23 -4.83
CA PHE A 5 22.21 14.87 -4.97
C PHE A 5 21.83 14.84 -6.46
N PHE A 6 21.56 13.66 -7.00
CA PHE A 6 20.71 13.54 -8.18
C PHE A 6 19.36 14.12 -7.78
N LYS A 7 19.11 15.33 -8.32
CA LYS A 7 17.82 16.01 -8.43
C LYS A 7 16.69 15.02 -8.21
N SER A 8 16.01 15.16 -7.08
CA SER A 8 14.78 14.45 -6.78
C SER A 8 13.83 14.65 -7.95
N GLN A 9 13.76 13.66 -8.83
CA GLN A 9 12.57 13.53 -9.65
C GLN A 9 11.49 13.09 -8.68
N ASP A 10 10.72 14.06 -8.20
CA ASP A 10 9.39 13.85 -7.65
C ASP A 10 8.63 13.03 -8.69
N ARG A 11 8.61 11.70 -8.49
CA ARG A 11 7.79 10.85 -9.32
C ARG A 11 6.35 11.14 -8.92
N PRO A 12 5.41 11.25 -9.87
CA PRO A 12 4.01 11.39 -9.52
C PRO A 12 3.56 10.18 -8.70
N GLN A 13 2.79 10.43 -7.65
CA GLN A 13 2.16 9.40 -6.84
C GLN A 13 1.28 8.52 -7.74
N GLY A 14 1.48 7.20 -7.66
CA GLY A 14 0.68 6.23 -8.40
C GLY A 14 -0.32 5.59 -7.46
N TYR A 15 -1.57 5.44 -7.91
CA TYR A 15 -2.62 4.71 -7.18
C TYR A 15 -2.91 3.39 -7.88
N PRO A 16 -3.25 2.32 -7.14
CA PRO A 16 -3.56 1.04 -7.74
C PRO A 16 -4.84 1.13 -8.56
N ASP A 17 -4.83 0.49 -9.73
CA ASP A 17 -6.02 0.28 -10.56
C ASP A 17 -6.84 -0.91 -10.00
N TYR A 18 -7.30 -0.77 -8.77
CA TYR A 18 -8.05 -1.79 -8.04
C TYR A 18 -9.44 -1.25 -7.72
N ASP A 19 -10.48 -2.04 -8.03
CA ASP A 19 -11.84 -1.66 -7.68
C ASP A 19 -12.13 -1.99 -6.21
N PHE A 20 -11.88 -1.02 -5.35
CA PHE A 20 -12.10 -1.14 -3.91
C PHE A 20 -13.57 -1.44 -3.56
N SER A 21 -14.55 -1.14 -4.42
CA SER A 21 -15.96 -1.46 -4.13
C SER A 21 -16.23 -2.97 -4.05
N LEU A 22 -15.39 -3.77 -4.72
CA LEU A 22 -15.48 -5.23 -4.79
C LEU A 22 -14.63 -5.94 -3.74
N LEU A 23 -14.05 -5.21 -2.77
CA LEU A 23 -13.26 -5.83 -1.72
C LEU A 23 -14.09 -6.82 -0.92
N GLU A 24 -13.60 -8.05 -0.77
CA GLU A 24 -14.29 -9.11 -0.03
C GLU A 24 -13.50 -9.50 1.22
N LYS A 25 -12.17 -9.38 1.17
CA LYS A 25 -11.29 -9.82 2.26
C LYS A 25 -10.01 -9.00 2.29
N VAL A 26 -9.52 -8.75 3.50
CA VAL A 26 -8.20 -8.21 3.77
C VAL A 26 -7.37 -9.24 4.52
N VAL A 27 -6.12 -9.42 4.12
CA VAL A 27 -5.13 -10.21 4.87
C VAL A 27 -4.02 -9.28 5.33
N TYR A 28 -3.91 -9.08 6.63
CA TYR A 28 -2.76 -8.42 7.24
C TYR A 28 -1.68 -9.47 7.50
N PHE A 29 -0.44 -9.15 7.14
CA PHE A 29 0.73 -9.97 7.43
C PHE A 29 1.81 -9.12 8.07
N ASP A 30 2.18 -9.46 9.29
CA ASP A 30 3.28 -8.85 10.01
C ASP A 30 4.61 -9.47 9.54
N MET A 31 5.56 -8.64 9.10
CA MET A 31 6.84 -9.14 8.58
C MET A 31 7.85 -9.45 9.68
N GLU A 32 7.64 -8.97 10.90
CA GLU A 32 8.51 -9.23 12.06
C GLU A 32 8.11 -10.52 12.76
N THR A 33 6.81 -10.69 13.06
CA THR A 33 6.31 -11.90 13.76
C THR A 33 5.92 -13.03 12.82
N GLU A 34 5.81 -12.75 11.51
CA GLU A 34 5.26 -13.67 10.50
C GLU A 34 3.81 -14.09 10.77
N GLU A 35 3.09 -13.34 11.59
CA GLU A 35 1.68 -13.60 11.89
C GLU A 35 0.75 -13.07 10.80
N GLN A 36 -0.37 -13.77 10.59
CA GLN A 36 -1.42 -13.39 9.65
C GLN A 36 -2.73 -13.17 10.38
N LEU A 37 -3.38 -12.05 10.06
CA LEU A 37 -4.77 -11.81 10.42
C LEU A 37 -5.63 -11.78 9.16
N PHE A 38 -6.71 -12.55 9.20
CA PHE A 38 -7.73 -12.57 8.15
C PHE A 38 -8.93 -11.74 8.59
N ILE A 39 -9.31 -10.78 7.77
CA ILE A 39 -10.41 -9.87 8.03
C ILE A 39 -11.40 -10.04 6.87
N ASP A 40 -12.55 -10.63 7.16
CA ASP A 40 -13.63 -10.90 6.21
C ASP A 40 -15.02 -10.61 6.80
N ASP A 41 -15.08 -9.97 7.98
CA ASP A 41 -16.34 -9.51 8.52
C ASP A 41 -16.88 -8.31 7.72
N ILE A 42 -18.18 -8.34 7.45
CA ILE A 42 -18.84 -7.40 6.54
C ILE A 42 -18.67 -5.95 7.00
N SER A 43 -18.76 -5.69 8.32
CA SER A 43 -18.73 -4.32 8.85
C SER A 43 -17.35 -3.67 8.66
N THR A 44 -16.28 -4.41 8.99
CA THR A 44 -14.92 -3.92 8.81
C THR A 44 -14.60 -3.78 7.33
N ILE A 45 -14.99 -4.74 6.50
CA ILE A 45 -14.75 -4.69 5.05
C ILE A 45 -15.41 -3.46 4.43
N GLU A 46 -16.69 -3.19 4.69
CA GLU A 46 -17.36 -2.00 4.17
C GLU A 46 -16.67 -0.70 4.61
N THR A 47 -16.25 -0.63 5.88
CA THR A 47 -15.51 0.55 6.39
C THR A 47 -14.17 0.72 5.66
N VAL A 48 -13.45 -0.37 5.38
CA VAL A 48 -12.19 -0.34 4.64
C VAL A 48 -12.42 0.06 3.18
N LYS A 49 -13.51 -0.37 2.54
CA LYS A 49 -13.89 0.06 1.18
C LYS A 49 -14.05 1.58 1.12
N GLU A 50 -14.88 2.12 2.01
CA GLU A 50 -15.13 3.55 2.10
C GLU A 50 -13.82 4.32 2.33
N TYR A 51 -12.96 3.80 3.21
CA TYR A 51 -11.69 4.42 3.53
C TYR A 51 -10.75 4.55 2.32
N PHE A 52 -10.60 3.50 1.50
CA PHE A 52 -9.78 3.54 0.29
C PHE A 52 -10.43 4.35 -0.84
N GLN A 53 -11.75 4.50 -0.85
CA GLN A 53 -12.43 5.32 -1.86
C GLN A 53 -12.37 6.82 -1.54
N ASP A 54 -12.21 7.19 -0.27
CA ASP A 54 -12.11 8.59 0.15
C ASP A 54 -10.74 9.20 -0.18
N LYS A 55 -10.73 10.10 -1.17
CA LYS A 55 -9.56 10.88 -1.58
C LYS A 55 -8.96 11.71 -0.44
N GLY A 56 -9.75 12.07 0.58
CA GLY A 56 -9.31 12.80 1.76
C GLY A 56 -8.39 12.02 2.70
N ASN A 57 -8.27 10.69 2.52
CA ASN A 57 -7.33 9.86 3.27
C ASN A 57 -5.93 9.80 2.67
N TYR A 58 -5.77 10.29 1.45
CA TYR A 58 -4.51 10.29 0.73
C TYR A 58 -3.78 11.63 0.87
N PHE A 59 -2.45 11.57 0.97
CA PHE A 59 -1.61 12.77 0.97
C PHE A 59 -1.11 13.09 -0.43
N LYS A 60 -0.90 14.38 -0.72
CA LYS A 60 -0.33 14.87 -1.99
C LYS A 60 1.21 14.83 -1.97
N ASP A 61 1.78 14.31 -3.05
CA ASP A 61 3.06 14.69 -3.68
C ASP A 61 4.31 14.90 -2.81
N GLU A 62 4.56 14.03 -1.84
CA GLU A 62 5.92 13.93 -1.26
C GLU A 62 6.40 12.47 -1.27
N LEU A 63 6.71 11.95 -2.46
CA LEU A 63 7.36 10.64 -2.58
C LEU A 63 8.84 10.73 -2.19
N ARG A 64 9.18 10.14 -1.04
CA ARG A 64 10.58 9.99 -0.63
C ARG A 64 11.27 8.84 -1.37
N LYS A 65 12.60 8.96 -1.52
CA LYS A 65 13.43 7.89 -2.09
C LYS A 65 13.36 6.64 -1.21
N PHE A 66 13.28 5.48 -1.86
CA PHE A 66 13.46 4.19 -1.24
C PHE A 66 14.91 4.02 -0.78
N ASN A 67 15.10 3.75 0.51
CA ASN A 67 16.43 3.56 1.09
C ASN A 67 16.79 2.08 1.30
N GLY A 68 16.14 1.14 0.59
CA GLY A 68 16.41 -0.29 0.75
C GLY A 68 15.88 -0.89 2.06
N VAL A 69 14.94 -0.20 2.71
CA VAL A 69 14.34 -0.62 3.99
C VAL A 69 13.35 -1.76 3.75
N LYS A 70 13.33 -2.76 4.64
CA LYS A 70 12.36 -3.86 4.56
C LYS A 70 10.95 -3.37 4.94
N PRO A 71 9.88 -3.95 4.38
CA PRO A 71 8.52 -3.68 4.84
C PRO A 71 8.33 -4.10 6.30
N ASN A 72 7.49 -3.39 7.04
CA ASN A 72 7.02 -3.76 8.38
C ASN A 72 5.87 -4.78 8.31
N PHE A 73 4.93 -4.54 7.40
CA PHE A 73 3.76 -5.40 7.20
C PHE A 73 3.30 -5.31 5.76
N SER A 74 2.37 -6.19 5.38
CA SER A 74 1.63 -6.08 4.13
C SER A 74 0.14 -6.27 4.32
N LEU A 75 -0.64 -5.60 3.46
CA LEU A 75 -2.06 -5.82 3.30
C LEU A 75 -2.30 -6.48 1.94
N THR A 76 -2.96 -7.62 1.93
CA THR A 76 -3.45 -8.24 0.69
C THR A 76 -4.95 -8.00 0.60
N LEU A 77 -5.38 -7.21 -0.37
CA LEU A 77 -6.77 -6.89 -0.66
C LEU A 77 -7.28 -7.87 -1.72
N ILE A 78 -8.30 -8.65 -1.37
CA ILE A 78 -8.81 -9.74 -2.20
C ILE A 78 -10.25 -9.42 -2.61
N SER A 79 -10.50 -9.55 -3.91
CA SER A 79 -11.84 -9.53 -4.52
C SER A 79 -11.98 -10.75 -5.42
N SER A 80 -13.21 -11.05 -5.85
CA SER A 80 -13.48 -12.09 -6.84
C SER A 80 -12.75 -11.90 -8.18
N MET A 81 -12.37 -10.66 -8.53
CA MET A 81 -11.79 -10.33 -9.84
C MET A 81 -10.28 -10.09 -9.80
N ASP A 82 -9.73 -9.71 -8.65
CA ASP A 82 -8.34 -9.26 -8.54
C ASP A 82 -7.80 -9.36 -7.11
N THR A 83 -6.47 -9.40 -6.99
CA THR A 83 -5.74 -9.37 -5.73
C THR A 83 -4.67 -8.29 -5.77
N LEU A 84 -4.71 -7.37 -4.81
CA LEU A 84 -3.72 -6.30 -4.66
C LEU A 84 -2.91 -6.50 -3.39
N VAL A 85 -1.58 -6.54 -3.52
CA VAL A 85 -0.67 -6.56 -2.37
C VAL A 85 -0.09 -5.17 -2.16
N LEU A 86 -0.28 -4.64 -0.96
CA LEU A 86 0.27 -3.38 -0.47
C LEU A 86 1.33 -3.68 0.58
N ARG A 87 2.56 -3.18 0.43
CA ARG A 87 3.62 -3.36 1.45
C ARG A 87 3.93 -2.05 2.13
N SER A 88 3.93 -2.07 3.46
CA SER A 88 4.15 -0.90 4.30
C SER A 88 5.57 -0.83 4.80
N TYR A 89 6.14 0.38 4.88
CA TYR A 89 7.52 0.62 5.30
C TYR A 89 7.58 1.48 6.57
N PRO A 90 8.54 1.24 7.48
CA PRO A 90 8.71 2.05 8.67
C PRO A 90 9.08 3.48 8.28
N GLN A 91 8.26 4.44 8.65
CA GLN A 91 8.51 5.85 8.35
C GLN A 91 9.19 6.55 9.53
N SER A 92 10.46 6.89 9.35
CA SER A 92 11.12 7.84 10.23
C SER A 92 10.57 9.25 9.99
N GLY A 93 9.67 9.70 10.87
CA GLY A 93 9.30 11.11 11.01
C GLY A 93 7.99 11.59 10.34
N LEU A 94 7.17 10.69 9.78
CA LEU A 94 5.87 11.04 9.20
C LEU A 94 4.72 10.53 10.09
N LYS A 95 4.45 11.27 11.17
CA LYS A 95 3.37 10.92 12.11
C LYS A 95 2.01 10.92 11.40
N GLY A 96 1.20 9.89 11.66
CA GLY A 96 -0.17 9.78 11.12
C GLY A 96 -0.26 9.32 9.66
N ARG A 97 0.84 8.80 9.08
CA ARG A 97 0.88 8.37 7.67
C ARG A 97 1.48 6.97 7.56
N ILE A 98 1.03 6.24 6.54
CA ILE A 98 1.56 4.95 6.12
C ILE A 98 2.00 5.08 4.67
N GLU A 99 3.23 4.66 4.35
CA GLU A 99 3.62 4.39 2.96
C GLU A 99 3.07 3.04 2.59
N PHE A 100 2.44 2.93 1.42
CA PHE A 100 2.32 1.66 0.75
C PHE A 100 3.05 1.68 -0.57
N ASP A 101 3.69 0.56 -0.89
CA ASP A 101 4.05 0.24 -2.27
C ASP A 101 3.15 -0.84 -2.84
N PHE A 102 3.02 -0.83 -4.17
CA PHE A 102 2.38 -1.89 -4.94
C PHE A 102 3.03 -2.01 -6.31
N THR A 103 2.75 -3.09 -7.02
CA THR A 103 3.24 -3.33 -8.38
C THR A 103 2.10 -3.29 -9.38
N GLU A 104 2.41 -2.92 -10.62
CA GLU A 104 1.47 -3.08 -11.75
C GLU A 104 0.91 -4.52 -11.81
N LYS A 105 -0.35 -4.65 -12.25
CA LYS A 105 -1.00 -5.95 -12.43
C LYS A 105 -0.16 -6.85 -13.32
N TYR A 106 -0.22 -8.14 -13.04
CA TYR A 106 0.44 -9.14 -13.85
C TYR A 106 -0.13 -9.12 -15.28
N ASP A 107 0.76 -9.00 -16.27
CA ASP A 107 0.40 -9.05 -17.69
C ASP A 107 0.79 -10.42 -18.25
N PRO A 108 -0.18 -11.31 -18.51
CA PRO A 108 0.10 -12.66 -19.00
C PRO A 108 0.76 -12.67 -20.39
N ASN A 109 0.61 -11.60 -21.19
CA ASN A 109 1.26 -11.49 -22.49
C ASN A 109 2.74 -11.10 -22.38
N HIS A 110 3.14 -10.51 -21.25
CA HIS A 110 4.51 -10.08 -20.98
C HIS A 110 4.95 -10.49 -19.57
N PRO A 111 5.01 -11.81 -19.27
CA PRO A 111 5.23 -12.31 -17.91
C PRO A 111 6.60 -11.93 -17.33
N MET A 112 7.58 -11.69 -18.21
CA MET A 112 8.96 -11.36 -17.84
C MET A 112 9.25 -9.85 -17.83
N LYS A 113 8.26 -8.98 -18.11
CA LYS A 113 8.52 -7.54 -18.10
C LYS A 113 8.83 -7.08 -16.68
N PRO A 114 9.84 -6.21 -16.48
CA PRO A 114 10.04 -5.56 -15.20
C PRO A 114 8.76 -4.84 -14.77
N ARG A 115 8.26 -5.15 -13.57
CA ARG A 115 7.06 -4.49 -13.03
C ARG A 115 7.46 -3.19 -12.34
N LYS A 116 6.77 -2.11 -12.69
CA LYS A 116 6.97 -0.83 -12.02
C LYS A 116 6.41 -0.90 -10.60
N VAL A 117 7.20 -0.41 -9.64
CA VAL A 117 6.76 -0.23 -8.25
C VAL A 117 6.22 1.20 -8.12
N HIS A 118 4.98 1.28 -7.67
CA HIS A 118 4.28 2.51 -7.36
C HIS A 118 4.16 2.67 -5.85
N ARG A 119 3.96 3.91 -5.41
CA ARG A 119 3.90 4.27 -4.01
C ARG A 119 2.88 5.35 -3.78
N PHE A 120 2.28 5.32 -2.60
CA PHE A 120 1.37 6.34 -2.12
C PHE A 120 1.40 6.42 -0.59
N TYR A 121 0.95 7.55 -0.05
CA TYR A 121 0.76 7.73 1.38
C TYR A 121 -0.73 7.80 1.70
N ILE A 122 -1.13 7.13 2.77
CA ILE A 122 -2.48 7.16 3.30
C ILE A 122 -2.44 7.39 4.81
N LYS A 123 -3.52 7.92 5.37
CA LYS A 123 -3.71 8.12 6.81
C LYS A 123 -3.52 6.81 7.60
N SER A 124 -2.96 6.89 8.81
CA SER A 124 -2.66 5.70 9.62
C SER A 124 -3.87 5.08 10.31
N GLU A 125 -4.97 5.82 10.38
CA GLU A 125 -6.26 5.39 10.93
C GLU A 125 -6.78 4.10 10.26
N LEU A 126 -6.29 3.75 9.07
CA LEU A 126 -6.53 2.44 8.45
C LEU A 126 -6.19 1.28 9.40
N LEU A 127 -5.11 1.38 10.17
CA LEU A 127 -4.69 0.31 11.08
C LEU A 127 -5.66 0.15 12.24
N ASP A 128 -6.14 1.26 12.79
CA ASP A 128 -7.17 1.25 13.84
C ASP A 128 -8.45 0.55 13.35
N LEU A 129 -8.84 0.78 12.08
CA LEU A 129 -9.98 0.10 11.45
C LEU A 129 -9.79 -1.41 11.33
N LEU A 130 -8.55 -1.87 11.18
CA LEU A 130 -8.19 -3.29 11.10
C LEU A 130 -7.95 -3.93 12.48
N GLY A 131 -8.06 -3.15 13.56
CA GLY A 131 -7.83 -3.59 14.93
C GLY A 131 -6.36 -3.75 15.31
N MET A 132 -5.47 -3.00 14.67
CA MET A 132 -4.00 -3.03 14.85
C MET A 132 -3.47 -1.86 15.66
#